data_AF-A0A4Y1ZS41-F1
#
_entry.id   AF-A0A4Y1ZS41-F1
#
_cell.length_a   1.000
_cell.length_b   1.000
_cell.length_c   1.000
_cell.angle_alpha   90.00
_cell.angle_beta   90.00
_cell.angle_gamma   90.00
#
_symmetry.space_group_name_H-M   'P 1'
#
loop_
_entity.id
_entity.type
_entity.pdbx_description
1 polymer ?
#
loop_
_entity_poly.entity_id
_entity_poly.type
_entity_poly.pdbx_seq_one_letter_code
_entity_poly.pdbx_strand_id
1 'polypeptide(L)'
;LYFHAGWLRLNQNYLDALVQWMDEVLGKNDVYFVTMTQVLQWMQSPTELSGIRDFAPWKEKCDVKGQAYCSLPNACPLSSRELPGETIRLHTCMECPQNYPWIEDPTGDYFAFKK
;
A
#
# COMPACT_ATOMS: atom_id res chain seq x y z
N LEU A 1 10.55 3.48 -9.71
CA LEU A 1 9.64 4.43 -10.39
C LEU A 1 8.72 5.01 -9.33
N TYR A 2 8.56 6.34 -9.28
CA TYR A 2 7.74 7.02 -8.27
C TYR A 2 6.61 7.77 -8.97
N PHE A 3 5.35 7.47 -8.62
CA PHE A 3 4.17 8.03 -9.27
C PHE A 3 3.14 8.49 -8.24
N HIS A 4 2.32 9.47 -8.63
CA HIS A 4 1.07 9.80 -7.97
C HIS A 4 -0.09 9.22 -8.79
N ALA A 5 -1.03 8.53 -8.14
CA ALA A 5 -2.16 7.89 -8.82
C ALA A 5 -3.02 8.88 -9.63
N GLY A 6 -3.19 10.11 -9.12
CA GLY A 6 -3.93 11.17 -9.81
C GLY A 6 -3.32 11.55 -11.17
N TRP A 7 -1.99 11.57 -11.28
CA TRP A 7 -1.30 11.92 -12.53
C TRP A 7 -1.53 10.87 -13.62
N LEU A 8 -1.46 9.58 -13.28
CA LEU A 8 -1.75 8.48 -14.20
C LEU A 8 -3.23 8.44 -14.59
N ARG A 9 -4.13 8.66 -13.63
CA ARG A 9 -5.58 8.63 -13.88
C ARG A 9 -6.03 9.75 -14.81
N LEU A 10 -5.46 10.95 -14.68
CA LEU A 10 -5.81 12.10 -15.51
C LEU A 10 -5.26 11.98 -16.95
N ASN A 11 -4.22 11.18 -17.16
CA ASN A 11 -3.55 11.04 -18.46
C ASN A 11 -3.56 9.57 -18.90
N GLN A 12 -4.69 9.10 -19.44
CA GLN A 12 -4.88 7.68 -19.81
C GLN A 12 -3.79 7.16 -20.76
N ASN A 13 -3.37 7.95 -21.75
CA ASN A 13 -2.29 7.57 -22.67
C ASN A 13 -0.97 7.23 -21.95
N TYR A 14 -0.69 7.83 -20.79
CA TYR A 14 0.51 7.54 -20.01
C TYR A 14 0.38 6.25 -19.22
N LEU A 15 -0.82 5.96 -18.72
CA LEU A 15 -1.10 4.67 -18.09
C LEU A 15 -0.96 3.55 -19.12
N ASP A 16 -1.52 3.72 -20.31
CA ASP A 16 -1.44 2.73 -21.39
C ASP A 16 0.01 2.49 -21.82
N ALA A 17 0.78 3.56 -22.03
CA ALA A 17 2.20 3.46 -22.36
C ALA A 17 3.02 2.81 -21.23
N LEU A 18 2.69 3.09 -19.96
CA LEU A 18 3.34 2.46 -18.81
C LEU A 18 3.06 0.97 -18.76
N VAL A 19 1.80 0.56 -18.95
CA VAL A 19 1.41 -0.86 -18.99
C VAL A 19 2.09 -1.58 -20.15
N GLN A 20 2.09 -0.99 -21.34
CA GLN A 20 2.79 -1.55 -22.50
C GLN A 20 4.29 -1.72 -22.22
N TRP A 21 4.95 -0.71 -21.66
CA TRP A 21 6.35 -0.80 -21.28
C TRP A 21 6.61 -1.88 -20.23
N MET A 22 5.70 -2.03 -19.25
CA MET A 22 5.81 -3.09 -18.25
C MET A 22 5.76 -4.47 -18.91
N ASP A 23 4.82 -4.70 -19.83
CA ASP A 23 4.71 -5.98 -20.54
C ASP A 23 5.96 -6.29 -21.40
N GLU A 24 6.50 -5.28 -22.10
CA GLU A 24 7.72 -5.41 -22.90
C GLU A 24 8.94 -5.77 -22.03
N VAL A 25 9.06 -5.16 -20.85
CA VAL A 25 10.17 -5.40 -19.93
C VAL A 25 10.02 -6.72 -19.18
N LEU A 26 8.79 -7.13 -18.83
CA LEU A 26 8.50 -8.44 -18.24
C LEU A 26 8.83 -9.60 -19.20
N GLY A 27 8.89 -9.35 -20.51
CA GLY A 27 9.41 -10.31 -21.48
C GLY A 27 10.89 -10.67 -21.29
N LYS A 28 11.63 -9.91 -20.48
CA LYS A 28 13.04 -10.16 -20.16
C LYS A 28 13.17 -10.99 -18.88
N ASN A 29 13.99 -12.03 -18.91
CA ASN A 29 14.16 -12.98 -17.78
C ASN A 29 15.02 -12.43 -16.62
N ASP A 30 15.61 -11.26 -16.78
CA ASP A 30 16.52 -10.60 -15.85
C ASP A 30 15.91 -9.37 -15.15
N VAL A 31 14.63 -9.07 -15.39
CA VAL A 31 13.94 -7.93 -14.78
C VAL A 31 12.80 -8.38 -13.86
N TYR A 32 12.73 -7.76 -12.68
CA TYR A 32 11.76 -8.09 -11.63
C TYR A 32 11.13 -6.81 -11.07
N PHE A 33 9.81 -6.78 -10.96
CA PHE A 33 9.09 -5.73 -10.23
C PHE A 33 8.93 -6.17 -8.77
N VAL A 34 9.60 -5.45 -7.87
CA VAL A 34 9.69 -5.80 -6.45
C VAL A 34 9.36 -4.60 -5.56
N THR A 35 9.01 -4.89 -4.31
CA THR A 35 8.84 -3.87 -3.27
C THR A 35 10.19 -3.33 -2.80
N MET A 36 10.20 -2.15 -2.15
CA MET A 36 11.43 -1.58 -1.58
C MET A 36 12.04 -2.51 -0.52
N THR A 37 11.21 -3.19 0.28
CA THR A 37 11.68 -4.19 1.27
C THR A 37 12.37 -5.37 0.60
N GLN A 38 11.84 -5.87 -0.51
CA GLN A 38 12.44 -6.96 -1.27
C GLN A 38 13.79 -6.59 -1.90
N VAL A 39 13.98 -5.32 -2.29
CA VAL A 39 15.30 -4.81 -2.69
C VAL A 39 16.28 -4.87 -1.52
N LEU A 40 15.88 -4.40 -0.34
CA LEU A 40 16.73 -4.45 0.86
C LEU A 40 17.09 -5.88 1.27
N GLN A 41 16.14 -6.81 1.19
CA GLN A 41 16.38 -8.23 1.45
C GLN A 41 17.41 -8.82 0.48
N TRP A 42 17.33 -8.46 -0.80
CA TRP A 42 18.34 -8.88 -1.78
C TRP A 42 19.70 -8.24 -1.50
N MET A 43 19.76 -6.96 -1.10
CA MET A 43 21.02 -6.31 -0.71
C MET A 43 21.67 -6.96 0.51
N GLN A 44 20.87 -7.47 1.46
CA GLN A 44 21.37 -8.19 2.64
C GLN A 44 21.90 -9.58 2.28
N SER A 45 21.37 -10.23 1.24
CA SER A 45 21.83 -11.53 0.75
C SER A 45 21.80 -11.58 -0.78
N PRO A 46 22.80 -11.00 -1.46
CA PRO A 46 22.81 -10.90 -2.92
C PRO A 46 22.71 -12.27 -3.56
N THR A 47 21.73 -12.42 -4.44
CA THR A 47 21.47 -13.67 -5.17
C THR A 47 21.64 -13.41 -6.66
N GLU A 48 22.42 -14.26 -7.34
CA GLU A 48 22.63 -14.18 -8.77
C GLU A 48 21.35 -14.46 -9.57
N LEU A 49 21.29 -13.97 -10.81
CA LEU A 49 20.15 -14.18 -11.71
C LEU A 49 19.82 -15.66 -11.95
N SER A 50 20.81 -16.55 -11.86
CA SER A 50 20.62 -18.01 -11.99
C SER A 50 19.76 -18.59 -10.86
N GLY A 51 19.89 -18.05 -9.64
CA GLY A 51 19.18 -18.51 -8.43
C GLY A 51 18.05 -17.60 -7.97
N ILE A 52 17.87 -16.44 -8.61
CA ILE A 52 16.91 -15.42 -8.15
C ILE A 52 15.45 -15.91 -8.18
N ARG A 53 15.13 -16.84 -9.09
CA ARG A 53 13.82 -17.49 -9.16
C ARG A 53 13.49 -18.28 -7.89
N ASP A 54 14.50 -18.73 -7.15
CA ASP A 54 14.37 -19.46 -5.90
C ASP A 54 14.64 -18.63 -4.65
N PHE A 55 14.82 -17.31 -4.82
CA PHE A 55 15.02 -16.40 -3.72
C PHE A 55 13.74 -16.26 -2.88
N ALA A 56 13.72 -16.96 -1.74
CA ALA A 56 12.55 -17.08 -0.87
C ALA A 56 11.90 -15.74 -0.47
N PRO A 57 12.64 -14.66 -0.14
CA PRO A 57 12.03 -13.38 0.23
C PRO A 57 11.19 -12.75 -0.88
N TRP A 58 11.49 -13.03 -2.15
CA TRP A 58 10.68 -12.55 -3.28
C TRP A 58 9.44 -13.41 -3.53
N LYS A 59 9.35 -14.60 -2.91
CA LYS A 59 8.18 -15.49 -3.00
C LYS A 59 7.13 -15.21 -1.91
N GLU A 60 7.39 -14.29 -0.97
CA GLU A 60 6.40 -13.90 0.04
C GLU A 60 5.14 -13.36 -0.64
N LYS A 61 3.97 -13.95 -0.35
CA LYS A 61 2.67 -13.55 -0.93
C LYS A 61 2.68 -13.53 -2.47
N CYS A 62 3.44 -14.42 -3.11
CA CYS A 62 3.52 -14.53 -4.58
C CYS A 62 2.16 -14.78 -5.25
N ASP A 63 1.28 -15.55 -4.60
CA ASP A 63 -0.09 -15.80 -5.03
C ASP A 63 -1.01 -15.66 -3.82
N VAL A 64 -1.55 -14.44 -3.64
CA VAL A 64 -2.46 -14.12 -2.53
C VAL A 64 -3.83 -14.69 -2.84
N LYS A 65 -4.10 -15.89 -2.33
CA LYS A 65 -5.42 -16.52 -2.36
C LYS A 65 -6.18 -16.24 -1.07
N GLY A 66 -7.50 -16.14 -1.18
CA GLY A 66 -8.40 -16.00 -0.03
C GLY A 66 -9.44 -14.91 -0.22
N GLN A 67 -10.28 -14.74 0.79
CA GLN A 67 -11.25 -13.65 0.85
C GLN A 67 -10.60 -12.40 1.46
N ALA A 68 -11.11 -11.23 1.09
CA ALA A 68 -10.75 -9.99 1.78
C ALA A 68 -11.08 -10.13 3.28
N TYR A 69 -10.32 -9.43 4.13
CA TYR A 69 -10.48 -9.50 5.58
C TYR A 69 -11.92 -9.15 6.04
N CYS A 70 -12.59 -8.24 5.34
CA CYS A 70 -14.03 -7.99 5.50
C CYS A 70 -14.69 -7.79 4.12
N SER A 71 -15.98 -8.15 4.00
CA SER A 71 -16.74 -7.98 2.76
C SER A 71 -17.33 -6.57 2.62
N LEU A 72 -17.73 -5.95 3.73
CA LEU A 72 -18.25 -4.59 3.77
C LEU A 72 -17.49 -3.80 4.84
N PRO A 73 -16.64 -2.84 4.47
CA PRO A 73 -15.96 -1.99 5.44
C PRO A 73 -16.94 -1.01 6.08
N ASN A 74 -16.74 -0.74 7.37
CA ASN A 74 -17.43 0.32 8.10
C ASN A 74 -17.02 1.69 7.53
N ALA A 75 -18.01 2.56 7.32
CA ALA A 75 -17.80 3.95 6.91
C ALA A 75 -18.03 4.86 8.11
N CYS A 76 -16.95 5.27 8.78
CA CYS A 76 -16.99 6.02 10.03
C CYS A 76 -16.89 7.53 9.73
N PRO A 77 -17.97 8.33 9.88
CA PRO A 77 -17.90 9.79 9.78
C PRO A 77 -17.37 10.35 11.10
N LEU A 78 -16.08 10.69 11.14
CA LEU A 78 -15.39 11.07 12.36
C LEU A 78 -14.97 12.53 12.32
N SER A 79 -14.85 13.13 13.50
CA SER A 79 -14.23 14.44 13.70
C SER A 79 -13.10 14.32 14.72
N SER A 80 -12.21 15.31 14.76
CA SER A 80 -11.17 15.40 15.79
C SER A 80 -10.97 16.85 16.19
N ARG A 81 -10.51 17.08 17.42
CA ARG A 81 -10.14 18.42 17.90
C ARG A 81 -8.97 19.00 17.11
N GLU A 82 -8.12 18.14 16.56
CA GLU A 82 -6.97 18.53 15.76
C GLU A 82 -7.36 19.04 14.36
N LEU A 83 -8.57 18.71 13.90
CA LEU A 83 -9.13 19.14 12.62
C LEU A 83 -10.52 19.78 12.85
N PRO A 84 -10.57 20.98 13.47
CA PRO A 84 -11.83 21.60 13.84
C PRO A 84 -12.66 21.96 12.60
N GLY A 85 -13.93 21.56 12.61
CA GLY A 85 -14.88 21.86 11.53
C GLY A 85 -14.89 20.84 10.38
N GLU A 86 -13.99 19.85 10.41
CA GLU A 86 -13.96 18.79 9.40
C GLU A 86 -14.67 17.52 9.90
N THR A 87 -15.38 16.86 8.99
CA THR A 87 -15.89 15.50 9.19
C THR A 87 -15.31 14.61 8.11
N ILE A 88 -14.41 13.71 8.50
CA ILE A 88 -13.66 12.85 7.59
C ILE A 88 -14.21 11.43 7.70
N ARG A 89 -14.43 10.80 6.54
CA ARG A 89 -14.87 9.40 6.48
C ARG A 89 -13.67 8.47 6.46
N LEU A 90 -13.55 7.65 7.51
CA LEU A 90 -12.56 6.58 7.58
C LEU A 90 -13.24 5.25 7.23
N HIS A 91 -12.72 4.56 6.22
CA HIS A 91 -13.18 3.23 5.83
C HIS A 91 -12.28 2.17 6.47
N THR A 92 -12.86 1.28 7.29
CA THR A 92 -12.10 0.25 8.01
C THR A 92 -12.91 -1.04 8.15
N CYS A 93 -12.22 -2.18 8.23
CA CYS A 93 -12.85 -3.45 8.61
C CYS A 93 -13.03 -3.60 10.13
N MET A 94 -12.40 -2.73 10.92
CA MET A 94 -12.50 -2.73 12.38
C MET A 94 -13.72 -1.92 12.84
N GLU A 95 -14.04 -1.98 14.12
CA GLU A 95 -15.02 -1.08 14.73
C GLU A 95 -14.58 0.39 14.55
N CYS A 96 -15.55 1.30 14.43
CA CYS A 96 -15.25 2.71 14.27
C CYS A 96 -14.59 3.27 15.53
N PRO A 97 -13.43 3.95 15.41
CA PRO A 97 -12.83 4.64 16.55
C PRO A 97 -13.73 5.81 16.98
N GLN A 98 -13.47 6.34 18.18
CA GLN A 98 -14.31 7.38 18.77
C GLN A 98 -14.03 8.77 18.16
N ASN A 99 -12.80 9.01 17.70
CA ASN A 99 -12.38 10.21 16.98
C ASN A 99 -11.66 9.87 15.68
N TYR A 100 -11.51 10.86 14.82
CA TYR A 100 -10.66 10.74 13.65
C TYR A 100 -9.19 10.63 14.10
N PRO A 101 -8.48 9.54 13.76
CA PRO A 101 -7.08 9.41 14.13
C PRO A 101 -6.22 10.51 13.52
N TRP A 102 -5.41 11.18 14.34
CA TRP A 102 -4.50 12.23 13.90
C TRP A 102 -3.16 12.17 14.65
N ILE A 103 -2.40 13.25 14.64
CA ILE A 103 -1.01 13.29 15.10
C ILE A 103 -0.92 12.99 16.60
N GLU A 104 -1.77 13.63 17.41
CA GLU A 104 -1.77 13.43 18.86
C GLU A 104 -2.54 12.17 19.27
N ASP A 105 -3.63 11.81 18.57
CA ASP A 105 -4.40 10.59 18.83
C ASP A 105 -4.41 9.64 17.61
N PRO A 106 -3.35 8.84 17.39
CA PRO A 106 -3.22 7.99 16.21
C PRO A 106 -4.11 6.74 16.24
N THR A 107 -4.68 6.38 17.40
CA THR A 107 -5.64 5.28 17.50
C THR A 107 -7.09 5.76 17.42
N GLY A 108 -7.35 7.03 17.78
CA GLY A 108 -8.69 7.61 17.78
C GLY A 108 -9.50 7.23 19.03
N ASP A 109 -8.82 6.84 20.11
CA ASP A 109 -9.45 6.33 21.34
C ASP A 109 -9.61 7.40 22.44
N TYR A 110 -9.40 8.69 22.14
CA TYR A 110 -9.41 9.82 23.11
C TYR A 110 -8.30 9.80 24.18
N PHE A 111 -7.66 8.66 24.44
CA PHE A 111 -6.76 8.51 25.59
C PHE A 111 -5.44 9.26 25.47
N ALA A 112 -5.04 9.69 24.27
CA ALA A 112 -3.82 10.47 24.08
C ALA A 112 -3.92 11.89 24.68
N PHE A 113 -5.12 12.38 25.01
CA PHE A 113 -5.33 13.70 25.60
C PHE A 113 -5.40 13.73 27.13
N LYS A 114 -5.13 12.61 27.83
CA LYS A 114 -4.94 12.66 29.30
C LYS A 114 -3.60 13.32 29.62
N LYS A 115 -3.62 14.65 29.74
CA LYS A 115 -2.63 15.43 30.51
C LYS A 115 -2.93 15.35 32.00
#